data_AF-A0A0M8W1G8-F1
#
_entry.id   AF-A0A0M8W1G8-F1
#
_cell.length_a   1.000
_cell.length_b   1.000
_cell.length_c   1.000
_cell.angle_alpha   90.00
_cell.angle_beta   90.00
_cell.angle_gamma   90.00
#
_symmetry.space_group_name_H-M   'P 1'
#
loop_
_entity.id
_entity.type
_entity.pdbx_description
1 polymer ?
#
loop_
_entity_poly.entity_id
_entity_poly.type
_entity_poly.pdbx_seq_one_letter_code
_entity_poly.pdbx_strand_id
1 'polypeptide(L)'
;MEHDLVVFVPGFLGTRLCRDGLDVWARCGEQLISSTASALTEVALPPGLGDALPEEPFRLDADALLQVPDSVPGLLSCMGYPDIRAALGDPLDAQFVPFGYDWRLSHRLVARQLKAWVARELDRWHAEVDAYYPDRADDPRVILVCHATGGLIGRHYLECEGGRETARTLVTLGTPQQGLVQAARLLAGHAIPVDAGPGADVAARLNEALRDWALNLPAVVEMLPVYRAVRVEGKSLERRITDNRYPVPVLPGDAVREAMAFQEEFRLAYDEHRRVGPLPYTVHCLGSVDFPSPTALVLSSDGSRITESLPGPGDGTVPRRSAIADWTGTDPMLWTGFRNADLASGPALRDAMLAIRAGRPPGGTLAGEEGIVLHFPRDPVAAGRPFVIELLGHDLPRRNLRTFMWRSGRNDKRPVVFRQYEPDRYRAELEAAPGRWVVEALVDRPKGRDRRDVTVVAV
;
A
#
# COMPACT_ATOMS: atom_id res chain seq x y z
N MET A 1 2.70 27.62 7.38
CA MET A 1 2.62 26.36 6.62
C MET A 1 1.58 26.41 5.50
N GLU A 2 0.57 27.30 5.56
CA GLU A 2 -0.45 27.40 4.50
C GLU A 2 0.13 27.70 3.11
N HIS A 3 1.30 28.34 3.04
CA HIS A 3 2.04 28.67 1.82
C HIS A 3 3.04 27.59 1.37
N ASP A 4 3.20 26.48 2.10
CA ASP A 4 4.18 25.43 1.76
C ASP A 4 3.72 24.60 0.54
N LEU A 5 4.66 24.16 -0.30
CA LEU A 5 4.36 23.30 -1.44
C LEU A 5 3.86 21.92 -0.96
N VAL A 6 2.73 21.43 -1.51
CA VAL A 6 2.16 20.13 -1.14
C VAL A 6 2.50 19.10 -2.21
N VAL A 7 3.44 18.21 -1.90
CA VAL A 7 3.90 17.16 -2.81
C VAL A 7 3.24 15.84 -2.43
N PHE A 8 2.54 15.20 -3.36
CA PHE A 8 1.91 13.90 -3.14
C PHE A 8 2.67 12.78 -3.85
N VAL A 9 3.13 11.79 -3.08
CA VAL A 9 3.83 10.60 -3.56
C VAL A 9 2.89 9.38 -3.40
N PRO A 10 2.39 8.81 -4.49
CA PRO A 10 1.51 7.65 -4.42
C PRO A 10 2.26 6.38 -3.99
N GLY A 11 1.52 5.35 -3.61
CA GLY A 11 2.07 4.02 -3.35
C GLY A 11 2.23 3.17 -4.61
N PHE A 12 2.66 1.92 -4.41
CA PHE A 12 2.67 0.88 -5.44
C PHE A 12 1.31 0.79 -6.15
N LEU A 13 1.31 0.64 -7.49
CA LEU A 13 0.14 0.80 -8.40
C LEU A 13 -0.45 2.21 -8.50
N GLY A 14 0.04 3.18 -7.76
CA GLY A 14 -0.62 4.47 -7.66
C GLY A 14 -0.41 5.42 -8.85
N THR A 15 0.35 5.00 -9.86
CA THR A 15 0.54 5.71 -11.12
C THR A 15 0.22 4.75 -12.25
N ARG A 16 -0.44 5.26 -13.30
CA ARG A 16 -0.64 4.51 -14.54
C ARG A 16 0.69 4.33 -15.25
N LEU A 17 0.96 3.12 -15.74
CA LEU A 17 2.16 2.83 -16.53
C LEU A 17 1.75 2.63 -17.98
N CYS A 18 2.17 3.56 -18.83
CA CYS A 18 1.67 3.68 -20.18
C CYS A 18 2.72 3.31 -21.23
N ARG A 19 2.25 2.73 -22.34
CA ARG A 19 2.98 2.59 -23.60
C ARG A 19 2.03 2.96 -24.73
N ASP A 20 2.47 3.87 -25.59
CA ASP A 20 1.63 4.39 -26.68
C ASP A 20 0.27 4.92 -26.20
N GLY A 21 0.25 5.54 -25.01
CA GLY A 21 -0.95 6.08 -24.37
C GLY A 21 -1.89 5.04 -23.72
N LEU A 22 -1.57 3.75 -23.81
CA LEU A 22 -2.36 2.66 -23.21
C LEU A 22 -1.79 2.25 -21.86
N ASP A 23 -2.67 2.10 -20.86
CA ASP A 23 -2.30 1.59 -19.54
C ASP A 23 -1.98 0.09 -19.61
N VAL A 24 -0.69 -0.23 -19.52
CA VAL A 24 -0.18 -1.58 -19.71
C VAL A 24 -0.60 -2.48 -18.54
N TRP A 25 -0.54 -1.97 -17.31
CA TRP A 25 -0.92 -2.76 -16.14
C TRP A 25 -2.42 -3.07 -16.13
N ALA A 26 -3.28 -2.09 -16.44
CA ALA A 26 -4.72 -2.34 -16.53
C ALA A 26 -5.04 -3.45 -17.55
N ARG A 27 -4.40 -3.41 -18.72
CA ARG A 27 -4.52 -4.46 -19.76
C ARG A 27 -4.00 -5.81 -19.27
N CYS A 28 -2.83 -5.86 -18.63
CA CYS A 28 -2.26 -7.08 -18.07
C CYS A 28 -3.17 -7.68 -17.00
N GLY A 29 -3.75 -6.86 -16.12
CA GLY A 29 -4.69 -7.28 -15.09
C GLY A 29 -5.92 -7.99 -15.67
N GLU A 30 -6.49 -7.45 -16.75
CA GLU A 30 -7.60 -8.10 -17.46
C GLU A 30 -7.22 -9.46 -18.08
N GLN A 31 -6.00 -9.58 -18.59
CA GLN A 31 -5.51 -10.84 -19.16
C GLN A 31 -5.17 -11.88 -18.09
N LEU A 32 -4.65 -11.45 -16.93
CA LEU A 32 -4.40 -12.31 -15.77
C LEU A 32 -5.68 -12.93 -15.23
N ILE A 33 -6.79 -12.19 -15.28
CA ILE A 33 -8.13 -12.72 -14.97
C ILE A 33 -8.50 -13.87 -15.92
N SER A 34 -8.03 -13.87 -17.17
CA SER A 34 -8.28 -14.93 -18.16
C SER A 34 -7.23 -16.04 -18.21
N SER A 35 -6.34 -16.13 -17.20
CA SER A 35 -5.35 -17.20 -16.97
C SER A 35 -4.10 -17.26 -17.87
N THR A 36 -3.70 -16.16 -18.53
CA THR A 36 -2.49 -16.15 -19.38
C THR A 36 -1.26 -15.57 -18.66
N ALA A 37 -0.27 -16.42 -18.37
CA ALA A 37 1.01 -15.98 -17.79
C ALA A 37 1.79 -15.00 -18.71
N SER A 38 1.56 -15.07 -20.02
CA SER A 38 2.19 -14.18 -21.02
C SER A 38 1.87 -12.70 -20.80
N ALA A 39 0.76 -12.38 -20.12
CA ALA A 39 0.34 -11.01 -19.83
C ALA A 39 1.40 -10.21 -19.07
N LEU A 40 2.13 -10.86 -18.15
CA LEU A 40 3.12 -10.18 -17.31
C LEU A 40 4.39 -9.76 -18.07
N THR A 41 4.61 -10.30 -19.27
CA THR A 41 5.78 -9.96 -20.10
C THR A 41 5.81 -8.46 -20.45
N GLU A 42 4.65 -7.84 -20.66
CA GLU A 42 4.57 -6.44 -21.09
C GLU A 42 4.89 -5.44 -19.97
N VAL A 43 4.70 -5.87 -18.70
CA VAL A 43 4.97 -5.10 -17.48
C VAL A 43 6.23 -5.58 -16.75
N ALA A 44 7.00 -6.48 -17.35
CA ALA A 44 8.23 -7.00 -16.77
C ALA A 44 9.35 -5.94 -16.73
N LEU A 45 10.34 -6.20 -15.90
CA LEU A 45 11.64 -5.53 -15.89
C LEU A 45 12.72 -6.57 -16.18
N PRO A 46 13.89 -6.17 -16.72
CA PRO A 46 14.97 -7.10 -16.96
C PRO A 46 15.58 -7.58 -15.63
N PRO A 47 16.05 -8.84 -15.55
CA PRO A 47 16.73 -9.34 -14.36
C PRO A 47 17.95 -8.50 -13.99
N GLY A 48 18.13 -8.25 -12.69
CA GLY A 48 19.30 -7.53 -12.19
C GLY A 48 19.34 -6.04 -12.50
N LEU A 49 18.21 -5.41 -12.85
CA LEU A 49 18.14 -3.96 -13.11
C LEU A 49 18.67 -3.11 -11.94
N GLY A 50 18.38 -3.54 -10.70
CA GLY A 50 18.73 -2.82 -9.48
C GLY A 50 18.20 -1.38 -9.52
N ASP A 51 19.13 -0.43 -9.42
CA ASP A 51 18.89 1.00 -9.35
C ASP A 51 18.95 1.72 -10.71
N ALA A 52 19.11 0.97 -11.82
CA ALA A 52 19.17 1.53 -13.16
C ALA A 52 17.79 1.85 -13.73
N LEU A 53 17.73 2.79 -14.67
CA LEU A 53 16.52 3.03 -15.46
C LEU A 53 16.38 1.95 -16.53
N PRO A 54 15.15 1.44 -16.77
CA PRO A 54 14.94 0.50 -17.85
C PRO A 54 15.13 1.17 -19.23
N GLU A 55 15.71 0.41 -20.15
CA GLU A 55 15.73 0.73 -21.58
C GLU A 55 14.51 0.13 -22.27
N GLU A 56 14.32 0.47 -23.55
CA GLU A 56 13.32 -0.22 -24.38
C GLU A 56 13.66 -1.72 -24.51
N PRO A 57 12.67 -2.63 -24.48
CA PRO A 57 11.23 -2.41 -24.43
C PRO A 57 10.63 -2.44 -23.01
N PHE A 58 11.42 -2.28 -21.95
CA PHE A 58 10.94 -2.38 -20.55
C PHE A 58 10.50 -1.04 -19.95
N ARG A 59 10.96 0.06 -20.55
CA ARG A 59 10.56 1.41 -20.19
C ARG A 59 9.06 1.62 -20.42
N LEU A 60 8.44 2.28 -19.45
CA LEU A 60 7.04 2.72 -19.47
C LEU A 60 6.97 4.17 -19.01
N ASP A 61 6.01 4.91 -19.55
CA ASP A 61 5.74 6.28 -19.13
C ASP A 61 4.82 6.28 -17.91
N ALA A 62 5.23 6.95 -16.85
CA ALA A 62 4.41 7.11 -15.65
C ALA A 62 3.63 8.43 -15.73
N ASP A 63 2.51 8.43 -16.47
CA ASP A 63 1.88 9.64 -16.99
C ASP A 63 1.04 10.42 -15.95
N ALA A 64 0.28 9.70 -15.12
CA ALA A 64 -0.70 10.28 -14.23
C ALA A 64 -1.00 9.35 -13.04
N LEU A 65 -1.47 9.95 -11.95
CA LEU A 65 -2.00 9.21 -10.81
C LEU A 65 -3.13 8.29 -11.27
N LEU A 66 -3.15 7.06 -10.73
CA LEU A 66 -4.24 6.12 -10.93
C LEU A 66 -5.54 6.72 -10.40
N GLN A 67 -6.62 6.68 -11.19
CA GLN A 67 -7.92 7.28 -10.85
C GLN A 67 -8.98 6.25 -10.47
N VAL A 68 -8.73 4.97 -10.75
CA VAL A 68 -9.67 3.86 -10.57
C VAL A 68 -9.03 2.74 -9.76
N PRO A 69 -9.80 1.85 -9.12
CA PRO A 69 -9.22 0.78 -8.34
C PRO A 69 -8.39 -0.23 -9.14
N ASP A 70 -7.17 -0.50 -8.66
CA ASP A 70 -6.27 -1.51 -9.18
C ASP A 70 -5.60 -2.35 -8.09
N SER A 71 -5.11 -3.54 -8.43
CA SER A 71 -4.50 -4.48 -7.48
C SER A 71 -3.56 -5.48 -8.14
N VAL A 72 -2.50 -5.85 -7.42
CA VAL A 72 -1.67 -7.03 -7.71
C VAL A 72 -2.17 -8.16 -6.81
N PRO A 73 -2.63 -9.29 -7.38
CA PRO A 73 -3.12 -10.43 -6.61
C PRO A 73 -2.16 -10.86 -5.50
N GLY A 74 -2.66 -10.90 -4.26
CA GLY A 74 -1.90 -11.36 -3.10
C GLY A 74 -0.82 -10.40 -2.58
N LEU A 75 -0.66 -9.21 -3.18
CA LEU A 75 0.32 -8.20 -2.76
C LEU A 75 -0.36 -6.96 -2.15
N LEU A 76 -0.94 -6.10 -3.00
CA LEU A 76 -1.42 -4.75 -2.65
C LEU A 76 -2.59 -4.33 -3.57
N SER A 77 -3.51 -3.54 -3.02
CA SER A 77 -4.57 -2.84 -3.75
C SER A 77 -4.44 -1.32 -3.61
N CYS A 78 -4.86 -0.58 -4.62
CA CYS A 78 -4.95 0.88 -4.65
C CYS A 78 -6.32 1.28 -5.17
N MET A 79 -7.07 2.12 -4.45
CA MET A 79 -8.41 2.57 -4.91
C MET A 79 -8.36 3.72 -5.93
N GLY A 80 -7.16 4.16 -6.32
CA GLY A 80 -6.94 5.38 -7.09
C GLY A 80 -7.05 6.66 -6.23
N TYR A 81 -6.82 7.79 -6.87
CA TYR A 81 -6.71 9.12 -6.25
C TYR A 81 -7.62 10.19 -6.90
N PRO A 82 -8.91 9.90 -7.20
CA PRO A 82 -9.79 10.86 -7.88
C PRO A 82 -9.99 12.16 -7.10
N ASP A 83 -10.00 12.09 -5.78
CA ASP A 83 -10.31 13.22 -4.89
C ASP A 83 -9.10 13.65 -4.03
N ILE A 84 -7.87 13.31 -4.44
CA ILE A 84 -6.69 13.51 -3.57
C ILE A 84 -6.48 14.98 -3.20
N ARG A 85 -6.67 15.94 -4.12
CA ARG A 85 -6.52 17.36 -3.78
C ARG A 85 -7.52 17.78 -2.70
N ALA A 86 -8.76 17.32 -2.78
CA ALA A 86 -9.78 17.57 -1.75
C ALA A 86 -9.43 16.88 -0.42
N ALA A 87 -8.91 15.65 -0.47
CA ALA A 87 -8.42 14.94 0.71
C ALA A 87 -7.21 15.62 1.35
N LEU A 88 -6.44 16.42 0.60
CA LEU A 88 -5.33 17.23 1.12
C LEU A 88 -5.77 18.62 1.62
N GLY A 89 -7.09 18.86 1.70
CA GLY A 89 -7.66 20.12 2.16
C GLY A 89 -7.62 21.21 1.10
N ASP A 90 -7.77 20.83 -0.18
CA ASP A 90 -7.86 21.73 -1.33
C ASP A 90 -6.74 22.79 -1.38
N PRO A 91 -5.45 22.38 -1.43
CA PRO A 91 -4.37 23.31 -1.76
C PRO A 91 -4.62 23.96 -3.12
N LEU A 92 -4.03 25.15 -3.31
CA LEU A 92 -4.08 25.84 -4.60
C LEU A 92 -3.53 24.94 -5.70
N ASP A 93 -4.06 25.04 -6.91
CA ASP A 93 -3.61 24.23 -8.05
C ASP A 93 -2.10 24.40 -8.31
N ALA A 94 -1.58 25.62 -8.17
CA ALA A 94 -0.15 25.93 -8.31
C ALA A 94 0.73 25.38 -7.15
N GLN A 95 0.11 25.09 -6.00
CA GLN A 95 0.77 24.58 -4.78
C GLN A 95 0.76 23.04 -4.71
N PHE A 96 -0.13 22.38 -5.44
CA PHE A 96 -0.27 20.92 -5.44
C PHE A 96 0.56 20.25 -6.52
N VAL A 97 1.44 19.33 -6.11
CA VAL A 97 2.38 18.65 -7.00
C VAL A 97 2.23 17.14 -6.83
N PRO A 98 1.49 16.45 -7.73
CA PRO A 98 1.51 15.00 -7.77
C PRO A 98 2.82 14.51 -8.39
N PHE A 99 3.45 13.52 -7.77
CA PHE A 99 4.67 12.87 -8.27
C PHE A 99 4.34 11.46 -8.80
N GLY A 100 4.03 11.37 -10.10
CA GLY A 100 3.88 10.10 -10.79
C GLY A 100 5.24 9.44 -11.04
N TYR A 101 5.33 8.13 -10.82
CA TYR A 101 6.54 7.35 -11.04
C TYR A 101 6.24 5.89 -11.41
N ASP A 102 7.23 5.22 -11.99
CA ASP A 102 7.17 3.79 -12.28
C ASP A 102 7.34 2.97 -11.00
N TRP A 103 6.22 2.45 -10.49
CA TRP A 103 6.16 1.73 -9.22
C TRP A 103 6.87 0.37 -9.21
N ARG A 104 7.40 -0.09 -10.36
CA ARG A 104 8.18 -1.33 -10.45
C ARG A 104 9.63 -1.12 -9.98
N LEU A 105 10.14 0.11 -10.06
CA LEU A 105 11.54 0.48 -9.86
C LEU A 105 11.92 0.54 -8.38
N SER A 106 13.23 0.50 -8.09
CA SER A 106 13.75 0.66 -6.73
C SER A 106 13.27 1.97 -6.10
N HIS A 107 12.87 1.92 -4.84
CA HIS A 107 12.50 3.10 -4.07
C HIS A 107 13.70 4.06 -3.91
N ARG A 108 14.94 3.59 -4.01
CA ARG A 108 16.17 4.43 -4.03
C ARG A 108 16.24 5.28 -5.28
N LEU A 109 16.10 4.64 -6.44
CA LEU A 109 16.07 5.33 -7.73
C LEU A 109 14.92 6.36 -7.77
N VAL A 110 13.74 5.95 -7.31
CA VAL A 110 12.57 6.83 -7.28
C VAL A 110 12.76 7.99 -6.28
N ALA A 111 13.44 7.78 -5.15
CA ALA A 111 13.79 8.86 -4.21
C ALA A 111 14.75 9.89 -4.83
N ARG A 112 15.73 9.46 -5.64
CA ARG A 112 16.59 10.36 -6.42
C ARG A 112 15.80 11.17 -7.46
N GLN A 113 14.82 10.54 -8.12
CA GLN A 113 13.91 11.23 -9.03
C GLN A 113 13.04 12.24 -8.29
N LEU A 114 12.51 11.86 -7.12
CA LEU A 114 11.70 12.74 -6.26
C LEU A 114 12.52 13.97 -5.83
N LYS A 115 13.80 13.81 -5.47
CA LYS A 115 14.69 14.94 -5.16
C LYS A 115 14.74 15.96 -6.29
N ALA A 116 15.04 15.50 -7.51
CA ALA A 116 15.15 16.38 -8.68
C ALA A 116 13.81 17.07 -8.99
N TRP A 117 12.71 16.34 -8.84
CA TRP A 117 11.35 16.86 -9.04
C TRP A 117 10.98 17.92 -8.00
N VAL A 118 11.20 17.63 -6.71
CA VAL A 118 10.91 18.57 -5.62
C VAL A 118 11.72 19.84 -5.75
N ALA A 119 13.01 19.76 -6.08
CA ALA A 119 13.83 20.95 -6.30
C ALA A 119 13.23 21.87 -7.37
N ARG A 120 12.90 21.31 -8.54
CA ARG A 120 12.30 22.07 -9.65
C ARG A 120 10.96 22.71 -9.26
N GLU A 121 10.09 21.96 -8.60
CA GLU A 121 8.75 22.44 -8.26
C GLU A 121 8.75 23.44 -7.10
N LEU A 122 9.71 23.32 -6.18
CA LEU A 122 9.90 24.29 -5.11
C LEU A 122 10.45 25.61 -5.66
N ASP A 123 11.42 25.57 -6.56
CA ASP A 123 11.94 26.77 -7.25
C ASP A 123 10.83 27.48 -8.04
N ARG A 124 10.01 26.73 -8.78
CA ARG A 124 8.82 27.28 -9.46
C ARG A 124 7.89 27.95 -8.46
N TRP A 125 7.58 27.28 -7.35
CA TRP A 125 6.65 27.80 -6.37
C TRP A 125 7.19 29.05 -5.67
N HIS A 126 8.49 29.13 -5.37
CA HIS A 126 9.13 30.34 -4.84
C HIS A 126 8.96 31.56 -5.76
N ALA A 127 9.00 31.36 -7.08
CA ALA A 127 8.80 32.44 -8.04
C ALA A 127 7.35 32.94 -8.12
N GLU A 128 6.38 32.11 -7.73
CA GLU A 128 4.95 32.39 -7.90
C GLU A 128 4.23 32.70 -6.57
N VAL A 129 4.79 32.30 -5.43
CA VAL A 129 4.10 32.30 -4.13
C VAL A 129 3.64 33.70 -3.70
N ASP A 130 4.39 34.76 -4.01
CA ASP A 130 4.06 36.14 -3.64
C ASP A 130 2.71 36.60 -4.22
N ALA A 131 2.30 36.04 -5.36
CA ALA A 131 1.01 36.34 -5.97
C ALA A 131 -0.19 35.80 -5.16
N TYR A 132 0.07 34.79 -4.31
CA TYR A 132 -0.95 34.11 -3.51
C TYR A 132 -0.82 34.40 -2.01
N TYR A 133 0.41 34.55 -1.50
CA TYR A 133 0.75 34.75 -0.11
C TYR A 133 1.80 35.87 0.06
N PRO A 134 1.44 37.14 -0.23
CA PRO A 134 2.38 38.26 -0.17
C PRO A 134 2.89 38.55 1.27
N ASP A 135 2.07 38.25 2.28
CA ASP A 135 2.39 38.51 3.70
C ASP A 135 2.93 37.28 4.44
N ARG A 136 3.50 36.30 3.72
CA ARG A 136 4.04 35.08 4.36
C ARG A 136 5.20 35.42 5.31
N ALA A 137 5.30 34.65 6.40
CA ALA A 137 6.31 34.87 7.43
C ALA A 137 7.70 34.32 7.08
N ASP A 138 7.78 33.36 6.16
CA ASP A 138 8.99 32.66 5.75
C ASP A 138 8.84 32.08 4.33
N ASP A 139 9.95 31.62 3.74
CA ASP A 139 9.91 30.99 2.43
C ASP A 139 9.23 29.61 2.47
N PRO A 140 8.45 29.26 1.43
CA PRO A 140 7.83 27.95 1.31
C PRO A 140 8.83 26.80 1.44
N ARG A 141 8.41 25.79 2.18
CA ARG A 141 9.04 24.47 2.26
C ARG A 141 8.08 23.42 1.73
N VAL A 142 8.44 22.14 1.85
CA VAL A 142 7.63 21.03 1.35
C VAL A 142 6.84 20.36 2.47
N ILE A 143 5.54 20.17 2.26
CA ILE A 143 4.71 19.19 2.95
C ILE A 143 4.63 17.97 2.04
N LEU A 144 5.36 16.91 2.41
CA LEU A 144 5.44 15.67 1.65
C LEU A 144 4.40 14.68 2.16
N VAL A 145 3.41 14.35 1.33
CA VAL A 145 2.34 13.40 1.67
C VAL A 145 2.51 12.13 0.86
N CYS A 146 2.68 11.02 1.56
CA CYS A 146 3.12 9.76 1.00
C CYS A 146 2.13 8.64 1.31
N HIS A 147 1.60 7.96 0.30
CA HIS A 147 0.70 6.83 0.48
C HIS A 147 1.42 5.48 0.35
N ALA A 148 1.11 4.54 1.25
CA ALA A 148 1.67 3.18 1.27
C ALA A 148 3.19 3.17 1.08
N THR A 149 3.71 2.48 0.07
CA THR A 149 5.15 2.39 -0.23
C THR A 149 5.76 3.73 -0.64
N GLY A 150 4.96 4.71 -1.06
CA GLY A 150 5.40 6.08 -1.28
C GLY A 150 6.04 6.71 -0.04
N GLY A 151 5.71 6.21 1.17
CA GLY A 151 6.37 6.65 2.40
C GLY A 151 7.78 6.12 2.58
N LEU A 152 8.13 4.97 1.96
CA LEU A 152 9.51 4.50 1.90
C LEU A 152 10.34 5.40 0.98
N ILE A 153 9.79 5.77 -0.18
CA ILE A 153 10.40 6.75 -1.10
C ILE A 153 10.59 8.09 -0.41
N GLY A 154 9.53 8.61 0.22
CA GLY A 154 9.57 9.89 0.91
C GLY A 154 10.59 9.89 2.04
N ARG A 155 10.65 8.83 2.86
CA ARG A 155 11.67 8.69 3.90
C ARG A 155 13.08 8.61 3.32
N HIS A 156 13.28 7.86 2.23
CA HIS A 156 14.61 7.73 1.60
C HIS A 156 15.06 9.07 1.00
N TYR A 157 14.15 9.79 0.36
CA TYR A 157 14.40 11.16 -0.09
C TYR A 157 14.87 12.07 1.06
N LEU A 158 14.16 12.06 2.18
CA LEU A 158 14.47 12.91 3.33
C LEU A 158 15.80 12.51 3.99
N GLU A 159 15.95 11.24 4.32
CA GLU A 159 17.03 10.75 5.18
C GLU A 159 18.30 10.38 4.41
N CYS A 160 18.20 9.99 3.14
CA CYS A 160 19.34 9.50 2.35
C CYS A 160 19.72 10.44 1.19
N GLU A 161 18.77 11.22 0.65
CA GLU A 161 19.00 12.04 -0.55
C GLU A 161 19.07 13.56 -0.27
N GLY A 162 19.03 13.97 1.00
CA GLY A 162 19.18 15.37 1.43
C GLY A 162 17.87 16.16 1.52
N GLY A 163 16.71 15.51 1.43
CA GLY A 163 15.41 16.18 1.53
C GLY A 163 15.12 16.84 2.88
N ARG A 164 15.90 16.53 3.92
CA ARG A 164 15.87 17.19 5.24
C ARG A 164 15.93 18.72 5.19
N GLU A 165 16.57 19.30 4.19
CA GLU A 165 16.75 20.76 4.08
C GLU A 165 15.52 21.48 3.53
N THR A 166 14.73 20.80 2.69
CA THR A 166 13.60 21.41 1.96
C THR A 166 12.25 21.08 2.58
N ALA A 167 12.13 19.96 3.29
CA ALA A 167 10.87 19.54 3.89
C ALA A 167 10.62 20.23 5.23
N ARG A 168 9.35 20.58 5.45
CA ARG A 168 8.83 20.99 6.76
C ARG A 168 8.04 19.87 7.43
N THR A 169 7.37 19.03 6.64
CA THR A 169 6.54 17.96 7.18
C THR A 169 6.52 16.74 6.26
N LEU A 170 6.56 15.56 6.87
CA LEU A 170 6.25 14.28 6.26
C LEU A 170 4.91 13.76 6.80
N VAL A 171 3.99 13.44 5.92
CA VAL A 171 2.74 12.74 6.24
C VAL A 171 2.75 11.38 5.55
N THR A 172 2.77 10.29 6.30
CA THR A 172 2.70 8.94 5.73
C THR A 172 1.33 8.32 5.96
N LEU A 173 0.78 7.64 4.95
CA LEU A 173 -0.53 7.02 5.00
C LEU A 173 -0.38 5.51 4.82
N GLY A 174 -0.46 4.76 5.92
CA GLY A 174 -0.37 3.29 5.91
C GLY A 174 0.94 2.80 5.30
N THR A 175 2.06 3.43 5.62
CA THR A 175 3.36 3.05 5.05
C THR A 175 3.92 1.80 5.73
N PRO A 176 4.35 0.78 4.97
CA PRO A 176 4.99 -0.40 5.54
C PRO A 176 6.47 -0.11 5.89
N GLN A 177 6.69 0.69 6.94
CA GLN A 177 8.02 1.11 7.43
C GLN A 177 9.00 -0.06 7.61
N GLN A 178 8.49 -1.26 7.96
CA GLN A 178 9.30 -2.46 8.21
C GLN A 178 9.00 -3.61 7.23
N GLY A 179 8.31 -3.33 6.11
CA GLY A 179 7.97 -4.30 5.07
C GLY A 179 6.68 -5.12 5.29
N LEU A 180 6.38 -6.01 4.34
CA LEU A 180 5.11 -6.71 4.20
C LEU A 180 5.32 -8.22 4.06
N VAL A 181 4.58 -9.01 4.84
CA VAL A 181 4.54 -10.47 4.67
C VAL A 181 4.03 -10.87 3.28
N GLN A 182 3.16 -10.07 2.68
CA GLN A 182 2.64 -10.25 1.33
C GLN A 182 3.76 -10.29 0.28
N ALA A 183 4.79 -9.44 0.39
CA ALA A 183 5.94 -9.47 -0.50
C ALA A 183 6.68 -10.81 -0.40
N ALA A 184 6.87 -11.32 0.83
CA ALA A 184 7.50 -12.62 1.04
C ALA A 184 6.65 -13.78 0.49
N ARG A 185 5.32 -13.73 0.62
CA ARG A 185 4.41 -14.71 0.03
C ARG A 185 4.50 -14.71 -1.48
N LEU A 186 4.46 -13.53 -2.11
CA LEU A 186 4.57 -13.37 -3.56
C LEU A 186 5.89 -13.93 -4.10
N LEU A 187 7.02 -13.54 -3.51
CA LEU A 187 8.35 -14.01 -3.92
C LEU A 187 8.59 -15.51 -3.65
N ALA A 188 7.82 -16.11 -2.75
CA ALA A 188 7.82 -17.55 -2.50
C ALA A 188 6.83 -18.34 -3.38
N GLY A 189 6.05 -17.69 -4.26
CA GLY A 189 5.05 -18.37 -5.09
C GLY A 189 3.79 -18.76 -4.32
N HIS A 190 3.42 -17.97 -3.32
CA HIS A 190 2.26 -18.18 -2.46
C HIS A 190 1.41 -16.91 -2.34
N ALA A 191 1.38 -16.05 -3.36
CA ALA A 191 0.58 -14.83 -3.38
C ALA A 191 -0.90 -15.14 -3.12
N ILE A 192 -1.41 -16.17 -3.80
CA ILE A 192 -2.83 -16.55 -3.79
C ILE A 192 -3.01 -17.94 -3.15
N PRO A 193 -4.12 -18.21 -2.43
CA PRO A 193 -4.38 -19.54 -1.87
C PRO A 193 -4.50 -20.62 -2.95
N VAL A 194 -3.93 -21.80 -2.72
CA VAL A 194 -4.09 -22.98 -3.58
C VAL A 194 -4.96 -23.99 -2.83
N ASP A 195 -6.25 -24.02 -3.16
CA ASP A 195 -7.20 -24.98 -2.57
C ASP A 195 -7.14 -26.34 -3.29
N ALA A 196 -7.39 -27.43 -2.55
CA ALA A 196 -7.56 -28.75 -3.14
C ALA A 196 -8.86 -28.80 -3.97
N GLY A 197 -8.76 -29.02 -5.27
CA GLY A 197 -9.91 -29.18 -6.17
C GLY A 197 -9.63 -28.73 -7.61
N PRO A 198 -10.65 -28.75 -8.49
CA PRO A 198 -10.49 -28.28 -9.87
C PRO A 198 -10.09 -26.80 -9.86
N GLY A 199 -8.91 -26.43 -10.35
CA GLY A 199 -8.38 -25.06 -10.27
C GLY A 199 -7.14 -24.88 -9.40
N ALA A 200 -6.73 -25.91 -8.65
CA ALA A 200 -5.43 -25.92 -7.96
C ALA A 200 -4.26 -25.65 -8.93
N ASP A 201 -4.29 -26.30 -10.10
CA ASP A 201 -3.26 -26.14 -11.14
C ASP A 201 -3.24 -24.72 -11.74
N VAL A 202 -4.40 -24.07 -11.85
CA VAL A 202 -4.51 -22.69 -12.34
C VAL A 202 -3.90 -21.73 -11.33
N ALA A 203 -4.25 -21.89 -10.05
CA ALA A 203 -3.70 -21.07 -8.96
C ALA A 203 -2.18 -21.27 -8.82
N ALA A 204 -1.69 -22.50 -8.98
CA ALA A 204 -0.26 -22.81 -8.95
C ALA A 204 0.49 -22.13 -10.10
N ARG A 205 0.01 -22.24 -11.35
CA ARG A 205 0.62 -21.56 -12.51
C ARG A 205 0.59 -20.04 -12.38
N LEU A 206 -0.49 -19.48 -11.84
CA LEU A 206 -0.58 -18.04 -11.61
C LEU A 206 0.42 -17.59 -10.53
N ASN A 207 0.54 -18.34 -9.43
CA ASN A 207 1.54 -18.08 -8.39
C ASN A 207 2.98 -18.15 -8.94
N GLU A 208 3.28 -19.10 -9.82
CA GLU A 208 4.57 -19.22 -10.50
C GLU A 208 4.85 -17.99 -11.40
N ALA A 209 3.90 -17.63 -12.25
CA ALA A 209 4.04 -16.46 -13.13
C ALA A 209 4.20 -15.15 -12.34
N LEU A 210 3.42 -14.96 -11.28
CA LEU A 210 3.51 -13.80 -10.39
C LEU A 210 4.85 -13.75 -9.65
N ARG A 211 5.36 -14.89 -9.20
CA ARG A 211 6.67 -15.00 -8.55
C ARG A 211 7.78 -14.60 -9.52
N ASP A 212 7.81 -15.18 -10.71
CA ASP A 212 8.88 -14.94 -11.69
C ASP A 212 8.89 -13.49 -12.17
N TRP A 213 7.72 -12.88 -12.32
CA TRP A 213 7.60 -11.44 -12.54
C TRP A 213 8.15 -10.65 -11.35
N ALA A 214 7.64 -10.89 -10.15
CA ALA A 214 7.96 -10.12 -8.94
C ALA A 214 9.45 -10.18 -8.54
N LEU A 215 10.15 -11.26 -8.87
CA LEU A 215 11.59 -11.39 -8.62
C LEU A 215 12.43 -10.34 -9.34
N ASN A 216 11.92 -9.79 -10.45
CA ASN A 216 12.61 -8.77 -11.23
C ASN A 216 12.15 -7.34 -10.88
N LEU A 217 11.31 -7.16 -9.86
CA LEU A 217 10.83 -5.85 -9.41
C LEU A 217 11.56 -5.43 -8.13
N PRO A 218 12.54 -4.50 -8.20
CA PRO A 218 13.24 -4.02 -7.01
C PRO A 218 12.28 -3.51 -5.92
N ALA A 219 11.19 -2.83 -6.30
CA ALA A 219 10.16 -2.37 -5.36
C ALA A 219 9.59 -3.51 -4.50
N VAL A 220 9.35 -4.69 -5.07
CA VAL A 220 8.79 -5.83 -4.33
C VAL A 220 9.81 -6.43 -3.38
N VAL A 221 11.07 -6.53 -3.81
CA VAL A 221 12.16 -7.03 -2.97
C VAL A 221 12.37 -6.12 -1.76
N GLU A 222 12.42 -4.81 -1.97
CA GLU A 222 12.60 -3.81 -0.91
C GLU A 222 11.43 -3.75 0.10
N MET A 223 10.28 -4.37 -0.22
CA MET A 223 9.14 -4.55 0.68
C MET A 223 9.24 -5.78 1.58
N LEU A 224 10.28 -6.63 1.49
CA LEU A 224 10.41 -7.78 2.38
C LEU A 224 10.45 -7.36 3.86
N PRO A 225 9.77 -8.10 4.76
CA PRO A 225 9.66 -7.71 6.16
C PRO A 225 10.97 -7.96 6.91
N VAL A 226 11.44 -6.94 7.63
CA VAL A 226 12.69 -7.00 8.42
C VAL A 226 12.47 -7.28 9.90
N TYR A 227 11.22 -7.33 10.33
CA TYR A 227 10.84 -7.74 11.68
C TYR A 227 10.70 -9.27 11.79
N ARG A 228 10.39 -9.78 12.99
CA ARG A 228 10.13 -11.22 13.19
C ARG A 228 8.80 -11.58 12.52
N ALA A 229 8.90 -12.11 11.31
CA ALA A 229 7.77 -12.31 10.39
C ALA A 229 7.64 -13.76 9.91
N VAL A 230 8.26 -14.72 10.60
CA VAL A 230 8.18 -16.16 10.29
C VAL A 230 7.93 -16.95 11.56
N ARG A 231 6.91 -17.81 11.56
CA ARG A 231 6.60 -18.76 12.63
C ARG A 231 6.60 -20.18 12.06
N VAL A 232 7.08 -21.13 12.83
CA VAL A 232 7.00 -22.57 12.50
C VAL A 232 5.83 -23.17 13.27
N GLU A 233 5.00 -24.00 12.63
CA GLU A 233 3.90 -24.72 13.27
C GLU A 233 4.37 -25.46 14.53
N GLY A 234 3.60 -25.36 15.60
CA GLY A 234 3.96 -25.93 16.90
C GLY A 234 5.07 -25.17 17.66
N LYS A 235 5.58 -24.05 17.13
CA LYS A 235 6.50 -23.13 17.82
C LYS A 235 5.83 -21.79 18.10
N SER A 236 6.09 -21.23 19.28
CA SER A 236 5.55 -19.93 19.70
C SER A 236 6.43 -18.74 19.27
N LEU A 237 7.74 -18.96 19.08
CA LEU A 237 8.68 -17.89 18.78
C LEU A 237 8.73 -17.57 17.29
N GLU A 238 8.51 -16.29 16.95
CA GLU A 238 8.73 -15.77 15.61
C GLU A 238 10.22 -15.46 15.37
N ARG A 239 10.69 -15.70 14.15
CA ARG A 239 12.03 -15.34 13.66
C ARG A 239 11.94 -14.38 12.49
N ARG A 240 13.06 -13.71 12.18
CA ARG A 240 13.16 -12.85 11.00
C ARG A 240 13.28 -13.70 9.73
N ILE A 241 12.79 -13.18 8.60
CA ILE A 241 13.06 -13.78 7.28
C ILE A 241 14.56 -13.81 6.98
N THR A 242 15.30 -12.88 7.59
CA THR A 242 16.74 -12.71 7.44
C THR A 242 17.59 -13.69 8.25
N ASP A 243 16.99 -14.60 9.03
CA ASP A 243 17.75 -15.61 9.77
C ASP A 243 18.30 -16.68 8.80
N ASN A 244 19.54 -16.48 8.37
CA ASN A 244 20.24 -17.33 7.39
C ASN A 244 20.44 -18.78 7.85
N ARG A 245 20.36 -19.07 9.16
CA ARG A 245 20.45 -20.44 9.69
C ARG A 245 19.21 -21.26 9.33
N TYR A 246 18.10 -20.58 9.08
CA TYR A 246 16.81 -21.17 8.74
C TYR A 246 16.19 -20.38 7.59
N PRO A 247 16.63 -20.54 6.34
CA PRO A 247 16.03 -19.80 5.22
C PRO A 247 14.52 -20.10 5.11
N VAL A 248 13.75 -19.15 4.60
CA VAL A 248 12.36 -19.41 4.21
C VAL A 248 12.39 -20.22 2.91
N PRO A 249 11.64 -21.33 2.78
CA PRO A 249 11.62 -22.13 1.57
C PRO A 249 11.30 -21.31 0.32
N VAL A 250 11.98 -21.59 -0.79
CA VAL A 250 11.72 -21.02 -2.14
C VAL A 250 11.97 -19.51 -2.27
N LEU A 251 12.15 -18.79 -1.15
CA LEU A 251 12.50 -17.38 -1.12
C LEU A 251 14.00 -17.17 -1.48
N PRO A 252 14.32 -16.42 -2.54
CA PRO A 252 15.71 -16.27 -2.95
C PRO A 252 16.56 -15.47 -1.96
N GLY A 253 17.73 -16.00 -1.61
CA GLY A 253 18.59 -15.41 -0.59
C GLY A 253 19.24 -14.09 -1.00
N ASP A 254 19.42 -13.85 -2.30
CA ASP A 254 19.82 -12.57 -2.88
C ASP A 254 18.74 -11.49 -2.68
N ALA A 255 17.47 -11.80 -2.93
CA ALA A 255 16.36 -10.88 -2.65
C ALA A 255 16.32 -10.51 -1.15
N VAL A 256 16.51 -11.48 -0.25
CA VAL A 256 16.59 -11.21 1.20
C VAL A 256 17.77 -10.29 1.54
N ARG A 257 18.94 -10.51 0.95
CA ARG A 257 20.11 -9.65 1.17
C ARG A 257 19.89 -8.23 0.66
N GLU A 258 19.26 -8.08 -0.50
CA GLU A 258 18.97 -6.77 -1.10
C GLU A 258 17.98 -5.97 -0.24
N ALA A 259 16.91 -6.62 0.23
CA ALA A 259 15.97 -5.99 1.15
C ALA A 259 16.62 -5.53 2.46
N MET A 260 17.58 -6.32 2.97
CA MET A 260 18.37 -5.93 4.14
C MET A 260 19.27 -4.74 3.86
N ALA A 261 19.92 -4.70 2.70
CA ALA A 261 20.76 -3.57 2.30
C ALA A 261 19.95 -2.27 2.25
N PHE A 262 18.74 -2.32 1.66
CA PHE A 262 17.83 -1.17 1.63
C PHE A 262 17.43 -0.69 3.03
N GLN A 263 17.10 -1.60 3.93
CA GLN A 263 16.69 -1.25 5.30
C GLN A 263 17.88 -0.78 6.15
N GLU A 264 19.09 -1.28 5.85
CA GLU A 264 20.31 -0.84 6.50
C GLU A 264 20.66 0.62 6.15
N GLU A 265 20.34 1.10 4.95
CA GLU A 265 20.50 2.51 4.59
C GLU A 265 19.71 3.43 5.52
N PHE A 266 18.44 3.09 5.81
CA PHE A 266 17.64 3.84 6.78
C PHE A 266 18.25 3.84 8.18
N ARG A 267 18.82 2.70 8.60
CA ARG A 267 19.45 2.56 9.91
C ARG A 267 20.73 3.40 10.00
N LEU A 268 21.56 3.38 8.95
CA LEU A 268 22.79 4.16 8.86
C LEU A 268 22.50 5.66 8.82
N ALA A 269 21.53 6.09 8.01
CA ALA A 269 21.08 7.48 7.96
C ALA A 269 20.56 7.95 9.33
N TYR A 270 19.69 7.17 9.98
CA TYR A 270 19.20 7.49 11.32
C TYR A 270 20.36 7.63 12.34
N ASP A 271 21.34 6.73 12.29
CA ASP A 271 22.52 6.75 13.17
C ASP A 271 23.42 7.96 12.97
N GLU A 272 23.56 8.42 11.73
CA GLU A 272 24.30 9.64 11.40
C GLU A 272 23.54 10.88 11.88
N HIS A 273 22.26 10.99 11.50
CA HIS A 273 21.43 12.15 11.76
C HIS A 273 21.18 12.42 13.23
N ARG A 274 20.98 11.37 14.04
CA ARG A 274 20.78 11.52 15.49
C ARG A 274 22.00 12.09 16.23
N ARG A 275 23.19 12.05 15.63
CA ARG A 275 24.40 12.69 16.18
C ARG A 275 24.41 14.19 15.93
N VAL A 276 23.77 14.64 14.85
CA VAL A 276 23.68 16.06 14.46
C VAL A 276 22.62 16.78 15.29
N GLY A 277 21.46 16.16 15.48
CA GLY A 277 20.37 16.76 16.25
C GLY A 277 19.02 16.08 16.04
N PRO A 278 17.93 16.69 16.54
CA PRO A 278 16.57 16.19 16.30
C PRO A 278 16.19 16.29 14.82
N LEU A 279 15.06 15.67 14.45
CA LEU A 279 14.52 15.80 13.10
C LEU A 279 14.24 17.28 12.76
N PRO A 280 14.70 17.78 11.59
CA PRO A 280 14.47 19.17 11.17
C PRO A 280 13.07 19.40 10.58
N TYR A 281 12.25 18.36 10.51
CA TYR A 281 10.88 18.36 10.00
C TYR A 281 9.95 17.56 10.92
N THR A 282 8.65 17.85 10.84
CA THR A 282 7.63 17.13 11.61
C THR A 282 7.15 15.87 10.88
N VAL A 283 6.81 14.82 11.61
CA VAL A 283 6.27 13.57 11.05
C VAL A 283 4.87 13.31 11.59
N HIS A 284 3.94 12.99 10.69
CA HIS A 284 2.60 12.50 11.00
C HIS A 284 2.34 11.20 10.25
N CYS A 285 1.89 10.16 10.96
CA CYS A 285 1.67 8.85 10.37
C CYS A 285 0.22 8.42 10.55
N LEU A 286 -0.58 8.45 9.49
CA LEU A 286 -1.93 7.92 9.52
C LEU A 286 -1.88 6.41 9.27
N GLY A 287 -2.49 5.62 10.14
CA GLY A 287 -2.59 4.17 9.98
C GLY A 287 -3.88 3.64 10.59
N SER A 288 -4.04 2.32 10.64
CA SER A 288 -5.14 1.67 11.34
C SER A 288 -4.69 0.41 12.05
N VAL A 289 -5.46 0.01 13.05
CA VAL A 289 -5.33 -1.26 13.79
C VAL A 289 -6.60 -2.10 13.73
N ASP A 290 -7.65 -1.57 13.08
CA ASP A 290 -9.01 -2.10 13.12
C ASP A 290 -9.21 -3.28 12.14
N PHE A 291 -8.22 -3.55 11.29
CA PHE A 291 -8.35 -4.48 10.17
C PHE A 291 -7.30 -5.61 10.25
N PRO A 292 -7.73 -6.89 10.18
CA PRO A 292 -6.80 -8.03 10.16
C PRO A 292 -5.79 -7.91 9.01
N SER A 293 -4.50 -7.92 9.35
CA SER A 293 -3.39 -7.74 8.42
C SER A 293 -2.34 -8.85 8.63
N PRO A 294 -1.73 -9.40 7.56
CA PRO A 294 -0.70 -10.42 7.69
C PRO A 294 0.50 -9.92 8.50
N THR A 295 0.78 -10.58 9.63
CA THR A 295 1.89 -10.27 10.53
C THR A 295 3.06 -11.22 10.38
N ALA A 296 2.84 -12.52 10.09
CA ALA A 296 3.94 -13.45 9.84
C ALA A 296 3.55 -14.54 8.83
N LEU A 297 4.53 -15.08 8.12
CA LEU A 297 4.44 -16.37 7.43
C LEU A 297 4.38 -17.49 8.45
N VAL A 298 3.56 -18.50 8.20
CA VAL A 298 3.59 -19.76 8.93
C VAL A 298 4.21 -20.83 8.03
N LEU A 299 5.23 -21.50 8.55
CA LEU A 299 5.86 -22.67 7.94
C LEU A 299 5.35 -23.94 8.61
N SER A 300 5.30 -25.03 7.86
CA SER A 300 5.03 -26.38 8.37
C SER A 300 5.95 -26.76 9.53
N SER A 301 5.58 -27.78 10.31
CA SER A 301 6.35 -28.23 11.48
C SER A 301 7.80 -28.62 11.19
N ASP A 302 8.08 -29.12 9.98
CA ASP A 302 9.42 -29.41 9.45
C ASP A 302 10.11 -28.21 8.79
N GLY A 303 9.41 -27.08 8.68
CA GLY A 303 9.88 -25.84 8.07
C GLY A 303 9.98 -25.87 6.54
N SER A 304 9.49 -26.92 5.87
CA SER A 304 9.71 -27.16 4.44
C SER A 304 8.76 -26.40 3.51
N ARG A 305 7.59 -25.98 3.98
CA ARG A 305 6.57 -25.29 3.16
C ARG A 305 5.89 -24.15 3.92
N ILE A 306 5.46 -23.13 3.19
CA ILE A 306 4.56 -22.09 3.71
C ILE A 306 3.14 -22.67 3.75
N THR A 307 2.46 -22.56 4.90
CA THR A 307 1.11 -23.11 5.09
C THR A 307 0.05 -22.02 5.13
N GLU A 308 0.31 -20.92 5.81
CA GLU A 308 -0.62 -19.79 5.94
C GLU A 308 0.12 -18.50 6.33
N SER A 309 -0.63 -17.45 6.65
CA SER A 309 -0.12 -16.25 7.30
C SER A 309 -0.92 -15.92 8.55
N LEU A 310 -0.24 -15.45 9.60
CA LEU A 310 -0.89 -15.03 10.83
C LEU A 310 -1.50 -13.66 10.69
N PRO A 311 -2.82 -13.48 10.92
CA PRO A 311 -3.39 -12.16 11.01
C PRO A 311 -3.03 -11.50 12.34
N GLY A 312 -2.96 -10.17 12.33
CA GLY A 312 -2.92 -9.33 13.52
C GLY A 312 -3.51 -7.96 13.23
N PRO A 313 -3.51 -7.03 14.21
CA PRO A 313 -4.06 -5.69 14.01
C PRO A 313 -3.26 -4.93 12.94
N GLY A 314 -3.97 -4.16 12.11
CA GLY A 314 -3.40 -3.32 11.06
C GLY A 314 -4.48 -2.61 10.24
N ASP A 315 -4.17 -2.22 9.01
CA ASP A 315 -5.07 -1.50 8.11
C ASP A 315 -5.64 -2.38 6.96
N GLY A 316 -5.51 -3.70 7.11
CA GLY A 316 -5.92 -4.72 6.15
C GLY A 316 -4.80 -5.11 5.19
N THR A 317 -3.69 -4.37 5.22
CA THR A 317 -2.50 -4.59 4.40
C THR A 317 -1.24 -4.51 5.25
N VAL A 318 -0.99 -3.37 5.86
CA VAL A 318 0.16 -3.10 6.72
C VAL A 318 -0.21 -3.48 8.15
N PRO A 319 0.48 -4.47 8.76
CA PRO A 319 0.28 -4.76 10.17
C PRO A 319 0.79 -3.61 11.03
N ARG A 320 0.16 -3.38 12.20
CA ARG A 320 0.50 -2.33 13.15
C ARG A 320 2.01 -2.20 13.38
N ARG A 321 2.70 -3.32 13.59
CA ARG A 321 4.16 -3.33 13.83
C ARG A 321 4.99 -2.81 12.67
N SER A 322 4.51 -2.96 11.43
CA SER A 322 5.17 -2.40 10.26
C SER A 322 4.75 -0.96 9.98
N ALA A 323 3.62 -0.49 10.52
CA ALA A 323 3.19 0.90 10.33
C ALA A 323 3.95 1.89 11.24
N ILE A 324 4.50 1.40 12.35
CA ILE A 324 5.18 2.23 13.36
C ILE A 324 6.47 2.85 12.77
N ALA A 325 6.56 4.18 12.86
CA ALA A 325 7.72 4.97 12.50
C ALA A 325 8.64 5.20 13.72
N ASP A 326 9.21 4.14 14.27
CA ASP A 326 10.07 4.18 15.46
C ASP A 326 11.32 5.08 15.32
N TRP A 327 11.79 5.25 14.09
CA TRP A 327 12.89 6.14 13.73
C TRP A 327 12.63 7.62 14.04
N THR A 328 11.41 8.06 14.32
CA THR A 328 11.16 9.46 14.69
C THR A 328 11.59 9.79 16.11
N GLY A 329 11.79 8.77 16.97
CA GLY A 329 12.02 8.96 18.41
C GLY A 329 10.80 9.50 19.17
N THR A 330 9.64 9.57 18.51
CA THR A 330 8.35 10.03 19.04
C THR A 330 7.27 9.02 18.68
N ASP A 331 6.01 9.26 19.08
CA ASP A 331 4.85 8.51 18.58
C ASP A 331 4.07 9.39 17.59
N PRO A 332 4.41 9.39 16.29
CA PRO A 332 3.76 10.23 15.28
C PRO A 332 2.43 9.64 14.81
N MET A 333 1.98 8.52 15.37
CA MET A 333 0.86 7.76 14.85
C MET A 333 -0.49 8.42 15.16
N LEU A 334 -1.27 8.63 14.10
CA LEU A 334 -2.68 8.95 14.11
C LEU A 334 -3.44 7.69 13.68
N TRP A 335 -3.95 6.95 14.65
CA TRP A 335 -4.74 5.75 14.37
C TRP A 335 -6.14 6.15 13.91
N THR A 336 -6.53 5.62 12.76
CA THR A 336 -7.78 5.90 12.06
C THR A 336 -8.57 4.61 11.85
N GLY A 337 -9.86 4.75 11.52
CA GLY A 337 -10.70 3.62 11.11
C GLY A 337 -10.68 3.32 9.61
N PHE A 338 -9.64 3.69 8.87
CA PHE A 338 -9.57 3.50 7.41
C PHE A 338 -8.57 2.41 7.02
N ARG A 339 -8.92 1.67 5.98
CA ARG A 339 -8.01 0.70 5.34
C ARG A 339 -6.88 1.40 4.62
N ASN A 340 -5.79 0.66 4.41
CA ASN A 340 -4.66 1.13 3.60
C ASN A 340 -5.13 1.81 2.30
N ALA A 341 -5.90 1.08 1.49
CA ALA A 341 -6.32 1.51 0.17
C ALA A 341 -7.27 2.72 0.15
N ASP A 342 -7.91 3.06 1.29
CA ASP A 342 -8.83 4.19 1.39
C ASP A 342 -8.23 5.40 2.14
N LEU A 343 -7.08 5.25 2.83
CA LEU A 343 -6.46 6.32 3.64
C LEU A 343 -6.24 7.61 2.83
N ALA A 344 -5.81 7.49 1.58
CA ALA A 344 -5.57 8.63 0.68
C ALA A 344 -6.84 9.39 0.24
N SER A 345 -8.02 8.81 0.47
CA SER A 345 -9.33 9.41 0.16
C SER A 345 -10.21 9.63 1.40
N GLY A 346 -9.71 9.24 2.58
CA GLY A 346 -10.49 9.26 3.82
C GLY A 346 -10.60 10.67 4.40
N PRO A 347 -11.73 11.03 5.04
CA PRO A 347 -11.89 12.31 5.73
C PRO A 347 -10.83 12.51 6.83
N ALA A 348 -10.28 11.44 7.40
CA ALA A 348 -9.17 11.50 8.34
C ALA A 348 -7.95 12.23 7.78
N LEU A 349 -7.61 12.00 6.50
CA LEU A 349 -6.52 12.71 5.84
C LEU A 349 -6.84 14.19 5.73
N ARG A 350 -8.06 14.53 5.31
CA ARG A 350 -8.50 15.91 5.15
C ARG A 350 -8.42 16.69 6.46
N ASP A 351 -8.95 16.12 7.54
CA ASP A 351 -8.93 16.77 8.84
C ASP A 351 -7.50 16.94 9.35
N ALA A 352 -6.64 15.94 9.16
CA ALA A 352 -5.23 16.03 9.51
C ALA A 352 -4.51 17.12 8.69
N MET A 353 -4.72 17.16 7.36
CA MET A 353 -4.08 18.13 6.48
C MET A 353 -4.53 19.56 6.73
N LEU A 354 -5.81 19.79 7.06
CA LEU A 354 -6.30 21.10 7.47
C LEU A 354 -5.64 21.58 8.77
N ALA A 355 -5.39 20.68 9.73
CA ALA A 355 -4.67 21.02 10.95
C ALA A 355 -3.18 21.31 10.66
N ILE A 356 -2.51 20.41 9.94
CA ILE A 356 -1.09 20.50 9.60
C ILE A 356 -0.78 21.77 8.82
N ARG A 357 -1.56 22.08 7.77
CA ARG A 357 -1.36 23.29 6.95
C ARG A 357 -1.59 24.58 7.75
N ALA A 358 -2.48 24.53 8.75
CA ALA A 358 -2.69 25.62 9.71
C ALA A 358 -1.61 25.68 10.81
N GLY A 359 -0.57 24.83 10.77
CA GLY A 359 0.49 24.77 11.79
C GLY A 359 0.01 24.24 13.15
N ARG A 360 -1.10 23.49 13.18
CA ARG A 360 -1.68 22.91 14.39
C ARG A 360 -1.47 21.39 14.42
N PRO A 361 -1.29 20.78 15.61
CA PRO A 361 -1.25 19.33 15.70
C PRO A 361 -2.61 18.74 15.28
N PRO A 362 -2.63 17.69 14.45
CA PRO A 362 -3.87 16.98 14.14
C PRO A 362 -4.42 16.28 15.39
N GLY A 363 -5.75 16.28 15.55
CA GLY A 363 -6.42 15.70 16.72
C GLY A 363 -6.30 14.17 16.78
N GLY A 364 -6.15 13.62 18.00
CA GLY A 364 -5.81 12.20 18.23
C GLY A 364 -6.97 11.20 18.21
N THR A 365 -8.21 11.63 17.97
CA THR A 365 -9.40 10.74 18.03
C THR A 365 -10.05 10.58 16.66
N LEU A 366 -9.49 9.68 15.85
CA LEU A 366 -10.10 9.17 14.60
C LEU A 366 -10.25 7.63 14.59
N ALA A 367 -9.78 6.95 15.64
CA ALA A 367 -10.05 5.53 15.92
C ALA A 367 -11.23 5.41 16.88
N GLY A 368 -12.01 4.33 16.73
CA GLY A 368 -13.25 4.11 17.47
C GLY A 368 -13.67 2.67 17.30
N GLU A 369 -14.12 2.05 18.39
CA GLU A 369 -14.39 0.60 18.52
C GLU A 369 -15.69 0.15 17.83
N GLU A 370 -16.40 1.05 17.15
CA GLU A 370 -17.71 0.84 16.54
C GLU A 370 -17.68 0.73 15.00
N GLY A 371 -16.54 0.36 14.41
CA GLY A 371 -16.39 0.24 12.94
C GLY A 371 -17.05 -1.00 12.33
N ILE A 372 -17.19 -1.01 11.01
CA ILE A 372 -17.51 -2.20 10.21
C ILE A 372 -16.33 -2.55 9.30
N VAL A 373 -16.11 -3.83 9.03
CA VAL A 373 -14.89 -4.36 8.38
C VAL A 373 -15.21 -5.53 7.44
N LEU A 374 -15.04 -5.35 6.14
CA LEU A 374 -15.09 -6.36 5.09
C LEU A 374 -13.78 -7.16 5.00
N HIS A 375 -13.78 -8.40 5.48
CA HIS A 375 -12.67 -9.32 5.36
C HIS A 375 -12.89 -10.29 4.20
N PHE A 376 -11.89 -10.45 3.34
CA PHE A 376 -11.89 -11.41 2.25
C PHE A 376 -10.84 -12.45 2.64
N PRO A 377 -11.28 -13.61 3.16
CA PRO A 377 -10.38 -14.69 3.54
C PRO A 377 -9.56 -15.19 2.35
N ARG A 378 -10.07 -14.99 1.13
CA ARG A 378 -9.48 -15.39 -0.14
C ARG A 378 -9.62 -14.25 -1.14
N ASP A 379 -8.50 -13.81 -1.69
CA ASP A 379 -8.41 -12.85 -2.78
C ASP A 379 -7.08 -13.06 -3.48
N PRO A 380 -7.05 -13.34 -4.81
CA PRO A 380 -8.18 -13.51 -5.72
C PRO A 380 -9.00 -14.78 -5.45
N VAL A 381 -10.16 -14.89 -6.13
CA VAL A 381 -11.10 -16.02 -6.05
C VAL A 381 -11.39 -16.61 -7.44
N ALA A 382 -11.74 -17.89 -7.48
CA ALA A 382 -12.09 -18.62 -8.71
C ALA A 382 -13.48 -18.25 -9.24
N ALA A 383 -13.59 -17.96 -10.54
CA ALA A 383 -14.88 -17.75 -11.21
C ALA A 383 -15.70 -19.05 -11.28
N GLY A 384 -17.03 -18.92 -11.26
CA GLY A 384 -17.96 -20.06 -11.26
C GLY A 384 -17.95 -20.87 -9.97
N ARG A 385 -17.31 -20.35 -8.91
CA ARG A 385 -17.37 -20.91 -7.57
C ARG A 385 -17.87 -19.87 -6.58
N PRO A 386 -18.74 -20.28 -5.65
CA PRO A 386 -19.06 -19.43 -4.53
C PRO A 386 -17.78 -19.12 -3.72
N PHE A 387 -17.58 -17.86 -3.39
CA PHE A 387 -16.53 -17.40 -2.49
C PHE A 387 -17.15 -16.64 -1.32
N VAL A 388 -16.49 -16.71 -0.17
CA VAL A 388 -16.99 -16.10 1.07
C VAL A 388 -16.35 -14.75 1.28
N ILE A 389 -17.17 -13.73 1.54
CA ILE A 389 -16.75 -12.47 2.13
C ILE A 389 -17.32 -12.41 3.54
N GLU A 390 -16.50 -11.95 4.47
CA GLU A 390 -16.90 -11.69 5.84
C GLU A 390 -17.07 -10.20 6.07
N LEU A 391 -18.03 -9.85 6.92
CA LEU A 391 -18.24 -8.52 7.44
C LEU A 391 -18.23 -8.62 8.97
N LEU A 392 -17.30 -7.92 9.58
CA LEU A 392 -17.11 -7.82 11.02
C LEU A 392 -17.67 -6.48 11.48
N GLY A 393 -18.40 -6.44 12.60
CA GLY A 393 -18.83 -5.19 13.20
C GLY A 393 -19.95 -5.37 14.23
N HIS A 394 -20.00 -4.46 15.19
CA HIS A 394 -20.87 -4.59 16.35
C HIS A 394 -22.34 -4.22 16.06
N ASP A 395 -23.27 -5.11 16.42
CA ASP A 395 -24.73 -4.93 16.37
C ASP A 395 -25.27 -4.37 15.03
N LEU A 396 -24.72 -4.83 13.89
CA LEU A 396 -25.04 -4.30 12.54
C LEU A 396 -26.54 -4.29 12.17
N PRO A 397 -27.37 -5.28 12.58
CA PRO A 397 -28.80 -5.27 12.30
C PRO A 397 -29.52 -4.04 12.85
N ARG A 398 -29.00 -3.42 13.91
CA ARG A 398 -29.55 -2.18 14.49
C ARG A 398 -29.00 -0.91 13.87
N ARG A 399 -28.01 -1.00 12.98
CA ARG A 399 -27.29 0.13 12.39
C ARG A 399 -27.58 0.33 10.90
N ASN A 400 -28.71 -0.17 10.40
CA ASN A 400 -29.15 0.01 9.01
C ASN A 400 -28.09 -0.43 7.96
N LEU A 401 -27.66 -1.68 8.07
CA LEU A 401 -26.67 -2.26 7.17
C LEU A 401 -27.16 -2.31 5.72
N ARG A 402 -26.43 -1.65 4.82
CA ARG A 402 -26.61 -1.68 3.37
C ARG A 402 -25.32 -2.17 2.73
N THR A 403 -25.39 -3.18 1.87
CA THR A 403 -24.18 -3.70 1.21
C THR A 403 -24.38 -3.88 -0.27
N PHE A 404 -23.33 -3.62 -1.04
CA PHE A 404 -23.34 -3.56 -2.50
C PHE A 404 -22.10 -4.23 -3.06
N MET A 405 -22.23 -4.77 -4.27
CA MET A 405 -21.11 -5.25 -5.07
C MET A 405 -21.27 -4.76 -6.52
N TRP A 406 -20.18 -4.37 -7.15
CA TRP A 406 -20.15 -3.97 -8.57
C TRP A 406 -18.82 -4.33 -9.21
N ARG A 407 -18.79 -4.39 -10.53
CA ARG A 407 -17.54 -4.62 -11.27
C ARG A 407 -16.78 -3.29 -11.39
N SER A 408 -15.47 -3.30 -11.12
CA SER A 408 -14.63 -2.10 -11.27
C SER A 408 -14.75 -1.55 -12.69
N GLY A 409 -14.82 -0.22 -12.82
CA GLY A 409 -15.10 0.47 -14.09
C GLY A 409 -16.56 0.47 -14.54
N ARG A 410 -17.48 -0.16 -13.80
CA ARG A 410 -18.93 -0.11 -14.05
C ARG A 410 -19.69 0.46 -12.86
N ASN A 411 -20.86 1.06 -13.11
CA ASN A 411 -21.69 1.69 -12.07
C ASN A 411 -22.92 0.83 -11.67
N ASP A 412 -22.99 -0.44 -12.09
CA ASP A 412 -24.11 -1.34 -11.79
C ASP A 412 -23.97 -2.02 -10.40
N LYS A 413 -24.28 -1.27 -9.35
CA LYS A 413 -24.31 -1.80 -7.97
C LYS A 413 -25.45 -2.81 -7.77
N ARG A 414 -25.10 -4.00 -7.28
CA ARG A 414 -26.04 -5.07 -6.90
C ARG A 414 -26.01 -5.26 -5.38
N PRO A 415 -27.15 -5.44 -4.71
CA PRO A 415 -27.17 -5.66 -3.27
C PRO A 415 -26.51 -6.99 -2.91
N VAL A 416 -25.77 -7.01 -1.81
CA VAL A 416 -25.23 -8.23 -1.19
C VAL A 416 -26.00 -8.50 0.11
N VAL A 417 -26.20 -9.78 0.43
CA VAL A 417 -26.88 -10.19 1.67
C VAL A 417 -25.87 -10.88 2.57
N PHE A 418 -25.50 -10.21 3.66
CA PHE A 418 -24.69 -10.78 4.73
C PHE A 418 -25.57 -11.44 5.78
N ARG A 419 -25.26 -12.69 6.14
CA ARG A 419 -25.93 -13.45 7.20
C ARG A 419 -25.03 -13.56 8.41
N GLN A 420 -25.55 -13.26 9.59
CA GLN A 420 -24.81 -13.45 10.85
C GLN A 420 -24.51 -14.94 11.06
N TYR A 421 -23.27 -15.26 11.41
CA TYR A 421 -22.88 -16.64 11.76
C TYR A 421 -22.24 -16.74 13.15
N GLU A 422 -21.69 -15.64 13.66
CA GLU A 422 -21.21 -15.46 15.04
C GLU A 422 -21.59 -14.07 15.55
N PRO A 423 -21.53 -13.80 16.88
CA PRO A 423 -21.65 -12.45 17.39
C PRO A 423 -20.70 -11.51 16.66
N ASP A 424 -21.24 -10.40 16.12
CA ASP A 424 -20.50 -9.39 15.36
C ASP A 424 -19.77 -9.89 14.10
N ARG A 425 -20.09 -11.10 13.62
CA ARG A 425 -19.57 -11.65 12.36
C ARG A 425 -20.67 -12.09 11.42
N TYR A 426 -20.58 -11.58 10.20
CA TYR A 426 -21.52 -11.83 9.13
C TYR A 426 -20.76 -12.35 7.91
N ARG A 427 -21.40 -13.19 7.10
CA ARG A 427 -20.81 -13.69 5.87
C ARG A 427 -21.78 -13.62 4.72
N ALA A 428 -21.27 -13.34 3.53
CA ALA A 428 -21.96 -13.46 2.28
C ALA A 428 -21.22 -14.48 1.42
N GLU A 429 -21.98 -15.36 0.77
CA GLU A 429 -21.46 -16.27 -0.24
C GLU A 429 -21.83 -15.68 -1.61
N LEU A 430 -20.81 -15.40 -2.40
CA LEU A 430 -20.93 -14.64 -3.64
C LEU A 430 -20.39 -15.46 -4.80
N GLU A 431 -21.00 -15.27 -5.96
CA GLU A 431 -20.49 -15.78 -7.22
C GLU A 431 -20.45 -14.62 -8.21
N ALA A 432 -19.33 -14.49 -8.92
CA ALA A 432 -19.17 -13.43 -9.89
C ALA A 432 -18.42 -13.94 -11.12
N ALA A 433 -18.68 -13.29 -12.25
CA ALA A 433 -17.92 -13.55 -13.47
C ALA A 433 -16.46 -13.08 -13.31
N PRO A 434 -15.52 -13.61 -14.11
CA PRO A 434 -14.14 -13.12 -14.11
C PRO A 434 -14.06 -11.59 -14.25
N GLY A 435 -13.30 -10.94 -13.38
CA GLY A 435 -13.22 -9.49 -13.29
C GLY A 435 -12.72 -8.99 -11.94
N ARG A 436 -12.37 -7.71 -11.85
CA ARG A 436 -12.20 -7.03 -10.55
C ARG A 436 -13.54 -6.52 -10.06
N TRP A 437 -13.91 -6.88 -8.85
CA TRP A 437 -15.16 -6.48 -8.22
C TRP A 437 -14.87 -5.69 -6.97
N VAL A 438 -15.76 -4.77 -6.63
CA VAL A 438 -15.70 -3.99 -5.40
C VAL A 438 -16.92 -4.33 -4.57
N VAL A 439 -16.71 -4.62 -3.29
CA VAL A 439 -17.78 -4.80 -2.31
C VAL A 439 -17.71 -3.66 -1.31
N GLU A 440 -18.87 -3.12 -0.98
CA GLU A 440 -19.05 -2.01 -0.06
C GLU A 440 -20.10 -2.38 0.97
N ALA A 441 -19.82 -2.09 2.23
CA ALA A 441 -20.77 -2.15 3.32
C ALA A 441 -20.94 -0.74 3.90
N LEU A 442 -22.17 -0.41 4.30
CA LEU A 442 -22.57 0.89 4.82
C LEU A 442 -23.47 0.68 6.04
N VAL A 443 -23.24 1.42 7.13
CA VAL A 443 -24.11 1.50 8.32
C VAL A 443 -24.30 2.96 8.74
N ASP A 444 -25.19 3.20 9.70
CA ASP A 444 -25.34 4.52 10.33
C ASP A 444 -24.07 4.87 11.14
N ARG A 445 -23.72 6.17 11.16
CA ARG A 445 -22.49 6.69 11.80
C ARG A 445 -22.48 6.43 13.32
N PRO A 446 -21.28 6.38 13.96
CA PRO A 446 -19.93 6.62 13.40
C PRO A 446 -19.39 5.43 12.58
N LYS A 447 -18.38 5.67 11.73
CA LYS A 447 -17.72 4.64 10.87
C LYS A 447 -18.68 3.78 10.05
N GLY A 448 -19.58 4.48 9.34
CA GLY A 448 -20.68 3.92 8.57
C GLY A 448 -20.35 3.32 7.22
N ARG A 449 -19.09 3.02 6.88
CA ARG A 449 -18.70 2.52 5.55
C ARG A 449 -17.41 1.72 5.60
N ASP A 450 -17.37 0.61 4.89
CA ASP A 450 -16.14 -0.06 4.49
C ASP A 450 -16.25 -0.56 3.04
N ARG A 451 -15.14 -0.59 2.32
CA ARG A 451 -15.10 -1.00 0.91
C ARG A 451 -13.81 -1.74 0.62
N ARG A 452 -13.88 -2.76 -0.24
CA ARG A 452 -12.70 -3.54 -0.64
C ARG A 452 -12.93 -4.20 -2.00
N ASP A 453 -11.87 -4.32 -2.78
CA ASP A 453 -11.89 -5.04 -4.05
C ASP A 453 -11.53 -6.53 -3.88
N VAL A 454 -11.96 -7.33 -4.85
CA VAL A 454 -11.58 -8.74 -5.04
C VAL A 454 -11.38 -9.01 -6.51
N THR A 455 -10.31 -9.73 -6.83
CA THR A 455 -10.07 -10.18 -8.20
C THR A 455 -10.65 -11.57 -8.40
N VAL A 456 -11.55 -11.73 -9.36
CA VAL A 456 -12.18 -13.01 -9.71
C VAL A 456 -11.54 -13.53 -11.00
N VAL A 457 -10.89 -14.69 -10.95
CA VAL A 457 -10.05 -15.25 -12.02
C VAL A 457 -10.79 -16.43 -12.69
N ALA A 458 -10.77 -16.48 -14.02
CA ALA A 458 -11.27 -17.61 -14.79
C ALA A 458 -10.45 -18.87 -14.48
N VAL A 459 -11.13 -20.01 -14.29
CA VAL A 459 -10.51 -21.29 -13.93
C VAL A 459 -10.66 -22.28 -15.07
#